data_AF-A0A7T7CDE9-F1
#
_entry.id   AF-A0A7T7CDE9-F1
#
_cell.length_a   1.000
_cell.length_b   1.000
_cell.length_c   1.000
_cell.angle_alpha   90.00
_cell.angle_beta   90.00
_cell.angle_gamma   90.00
#
_symmetry.space_group_name_H-M   'P 1'
#
loop_
_entity.id
_entity.type
_entity.pdbx_description
1 polymer ?
#
loop_
_entity_poly.entity_id
_entity_poly.type
_entity_poly.pdbx_seq_one_letter_code
_entity_poly.pdbx_strand_id
1 'polypeptide(L)' 'MDKNALILDVLEDMDPRIRRGLKATSPQEREDLRQDISARLIKVTHEMETISFWTFKERFDENQ' A
#
# COMPACT_ATOMS: atom_id res chain seq x y z
N MET A 1 -4.48 15.95 -5.84
CA MET A 1 -5.25 14.71 -5.56
C MET A 1 -5.47 14.66 -4.07
N ASP A 2 -6.68 14.35 -3.61
CA ASP A 2 -6.94 14.19 -2.17
C ASP A 2 -6.12 13.01 -1.65
N LYS A 3 -5.38 13.19 -0.55
CA LYS A 3 -4.59 12.12 0.08
C LYS A 3 -5.48 10.94 0.48
N ASN A 4 -6.71 11.21 0.90
CA ASN A 4 -7.65 10.15 1.27
C ASN A 4 -8.09 9.33 0.06
N ALA A 5 -8.28 9.96 -1.10
CA ALA A 5 -8.58 9.25 -2.35
C ALA A 5 -7.42 8.32 -2.75
N LEU A 6 -6.18 8.81 -2.68
CA LEU A 6 -5.00 7.97 -2.97
C LEU A 6 -4.88 6.78 -2.00
N ILE A 7 -5.18 6.97 -0.71
CA ILE A 7 -5.19 5.88 0.27
C ILE A 7 -6.24 4.83 -0.09
N LEU A 8 -7.45 5.25 -0.48
CA LEU A 8 -8.50 4.33 -0.91
C LEU A 8 -8.10 3.55 -2.15
N ASP A 9 -7.56 4.22 -3.17
CA ASP A 9 -7.08 3.58 -4.40
C ASP A 9 -6.02 2.50 -4.09
N VAL A 10 -5.05 2.82 -3.23
CA VAL A 10 -4.00 1.86 -2.81
C VAL A 10 -4.60 0.67 -2.06
N LEU A 11 -5.57 0.90 -1.17
CA LEU A 11 -6.22 -0.18 -0.42
C LEU A 11 -7.01 -1.11 -1.35
N GLU A 12 -7.75 -0.55 -2.32
CA GLU A 12 -8.51 -1.31 -3.31
C GLU A 12 -7.59 -2.14 -4.23
N ASP A 13 -6.51 -1.54 -4.72
CA ASP A 13 -5.52 -2.23 -5.55
C ASP A 13 -4.80 -3.36 -4.80
N MET A 14 -4.62 -3.20 -3.47
CA MET A 14 -3.91 -4.17 -2.65
C MET A 14 -4.78 -5.29 -2.10
N ASP A 15 -6.08 -5.09 -1.96
CA ASP A 15 -7.02 -6.06 -1.39
C ASP A 15 -6.92 -7.47 -2.01
N PRO A 16 -6.82 -7.66 -3.35
CA PRO A 16 -6.67 -8.99 -3.93
C PRO A 16 -5.41 -9.73 -3.49
N ARG A 17 -4.30 -9.00 -3.28
CA ARG A 17 -3.03 -9.57 -2.83
C ARG A 17 -3.07 -9.90 -1.35
N ILE A 18 -3.65 -9.00 -0.54
CA ILE A 18 -3.85 -9.21 0.89
C ILE A 18 -4.71 -10.46 1.11
N ARG A 19 -5.87 -10.56 0.45
CA ARG A 19 -6.75 -11.74 0.55
C ARG A 19 -6.04 -13.03 0.15
N ARG A 20 -5.18 -13.00 -0.87
CA ARG A 20 -4.39 -14.17 -1.27
C ARG A 20 -3.40 -14.56 -0.18
N GLY A 21 -2.70 -13.60 0.43
CA GLY A 21 -1.76 -13.85 1.54
C GLY A 21 -2.45 -14.40 2.79
N LEU A 22 -3.61 -13.84 3.17
CA LEU A 22 -4.37 -14.26 4.34
C LEU A 22 -4.87 -15.71 4.29
N LYS A 23 -4.98 -16.31 3.09
CA LYS A 23 -5.34 -17.74 2.97
C LYS A 23 -4.33 -18.66 3.64
N ALA A 24 -3.06 -18.26 3.70
CA ALA A 24 -1.99 -19.02 4.36
C ALA A 24 -2.00 -18.87 5.89
N THR A 25 -2.74 -17.89 6.42
CA THR A 25 -2.87 -17.61 7.85
C THR A 25 -4.02 -18.40 8.46
N SER A 26 -3.89 -18.72 9.76
CA SER A 26 -4.96 -19.38 10.53
C SER A 26 -6.24 -18.54 10.52
N PRO A 27 -7.44 -19.15 10.43
CA PRO A 27 -8.70 -18.40 10.36
C PRO A 27 -8.89 -17.39 11.49
N GLN A 28 -8.41 -17.72 12.69
CA GLN A 28 -8.53 -16.88 13.89
C GLN A 28 -7.71 -15.60 13.80
N GLU A 29 -6.55 -15.63 13.14
CA GLU A 29 -5.61 -14.50 13.06
C GLU A 29 -5.82 -13.64 11.80
N ARG A 30 -6.70 -14.06 10.88
CA ARG A 30 -6.86 -13.42 9.57
C ARG A 30 -7.34 -11.98 9.66
N GLU A 31 -8.32 -11.68 10.51
CA GLU A 31 -8.85 -10.33 10.60
C GLU A 31 -7.86 -9.39 11.27
N ASP A 32 -7.21 -9.84 12.35
CA ASP A 32 -6.16 -9.06 13.02
C ASP A 32 -5.01 -8.74 12.06
N LEU A 33 -4.55 -9.73 11.30
CA LEU A 33 -3.50 -9.53 10.30
C LEU A 33 -3.97 -8.61 9.16
N ARG A 34 -5.22 -8.72 8.72
CA ARG A 34 -5.80 -7.82 7.70
C ARG A 34 -5.80 -6.37 8.18
N GLN A 35 -6.16 -6.15 9.44
CA GLN A 35 -6.17 -4.81 10.04
C GLN A 35 -4.76 -4.25 10.18
N ASP A 36 -3.78 -5.03 10.65
CA ASP A 36 -2.39 -4.58 10.74
C ASP A 36 -1.82 -4.20 9.37
N ILE A 37 -2.04 -5.04 8.35
CA ILE A 37 -1.61 -4.73 6.97
C ILE A 37 -2.27 -3.43 6.48
N SER A 38 -3.57 -3.27 6.71
CA SER A 38 -4.31 -2.08 6.26
C SER A 38 -3.81 -0.81 6.97
N ALA A 39 -3.56 -0.88 8.27
CA ALA A 39 -3.02 0.24 9.05
C ALA A 39 -1.61 0.66 8.55
N ARG A 40 -0.77 -0.32 8.22
CA ARG A 40 0.56 -0.06 7.63
C ARG A 40 0.46 0.58 6.26
N LEU A 41 -0.43 0.11 5.39
CA LEU A 41 -0.65 0.71 4.08
C LEU A 41 -1.11 2.16 4.21
N ILE A 42 -2.09 2.44 5.06
CA ILE A 42 -2.56 3.81 5.33
C ILE A 42 -1.40 4.70 5.78
N LYS A 43 -0.60 4.23 6.74
CA LYS A 43 0.54 4.98 7.25
C LYS A 43 1.55 5.30 6.15
N VAL A 44 2.00 4.28 5.41
CA VAL A 44 3.00 4.44 4.34
C VAL A 44 2.47 5.36 3.26
N THR A 45 1.23 5.16 2.76
CA THR A 45 0.65 6.01 1.72
C THR A 45 0.45 7.45 2.20
N HIS A 46 0.16 7.67 3.49
CA HIS A 46 0.07 9.01 4.05
C HIS A 46 1.42 9.74 4.09
N GLU A 47 2.49 9.02 4.44
CA GLU A 47 3.88 9.48 4.53
C GLU A 47 4.57 9.60 3.15
N MET A 48 4.06 8.92 2.13
CA MET A 48 4.60 8.96 0.77
C MET A 48 4.54 10.37 0.16
N GLU A 49 5.68 10.81 -0.38
CA GLU A 49 5.76 11.99 -1.22
C GLU A 49 5.26 11.64 -2.63
N THR A 50 4.28 12.39 -3.12
CA THR A 50 3.82 12.26 -4.51
C THR A 50 4.81 12.99 -5.40
N ILE A 51 5.60 12.23 -6.16
CA ILE A 51 6.58 12.77 -7.09
C ILE A 51 6.06 12.77 -8.52
N SER A 52 6.53 13.72 -9.34
CA SER A 52 6.22 13.73 -10.76
C SER A 52 6.91 12.55 -11.48
N PHE A 53 6.38 12.18 -12.64
CA PHE A 53 6.99 11.14 -13.47
C PHE A 53 8.46 11.44 -13.82
N TRP A 54 8.79 12.70 -14.12
CA TRP A 54 10.16 13.09 -14.43
C TRP A 54 11.08 12.98 -13.22
N THR A 55 10.62 13.41 -12.05
CA THR A 55 11.35 13.25 -10.78
C THR A 55 11.55 11.76 -10.45
N PHE A 56 10.56 10.92 -10.72
CA PHE A 56 10.69 9.47 -10.59
C PHE A 56 11.78 8.92 -11.53
N LYS A 57 11.75 9.32 -12.80
CA LYS A 57 12.73 8.87 -13.81
C LYS A 57 14.15 9.28 -13.43
N GLU A 58 14.35 10.54 -13.05
CA GLU A 58 15.67 11.04 -12.61
C GLU A 58 16.20 10.23 -11.42
N ARG A 59 15.39 10.04 -10.38
CA ARG A 59 15.79 9.23 -9.20
C ARG A 59 16.03 7.76 -9.54
N PHE A 60 15.32 7.21 -10.52
CA PHE A 60 15.51 5.82 -10.95
C PHE A 60 16.81 5.65 -11.71
N ASP A 61 17.10 6.56 -12.65
CA ASP A 61 18.31 6.56 -13.46
C ASP A 61 19.57 6.84 -12.60
N GLU A 62 19.46 7.62 -11.52
CA GLU A 62 20.56 7.88 -10.56
C GLU A 62 20.91 6.69 -9.63
N ASN A 63 19.96 5.77 -9.41
CA ASN A 63 20.14 4.62 -8.51
C ASN A 63 20.42 3.28 -9.26
N GLN A 64 20.63 3.35 -10.57
CA GLN A 64 21.09 2.26 -11.44
C GLN A 64 22.61 2.34 -11.65
#